data_AF-A0A538F7Q9-F1
#
_entry.id   AF-A0A538F7Q9-F1
#
_cell.length_a   1.000
_cell.length_b   1.000
_cell.length_c   1.000
_cell.angle_alpha   90.00
_cell.angle_beta   90.00
_cell.angle_gamma   90.00
#
_symmetry.space_group_name_H-M   'P 1'
#
loop_
_entity.id
_entity.type
_entity.pdbx_description
1 polymer ?
#
loop_
_entity_poly.entity_id
_entity_poly.type
_entity_poly.pdbx_seq_one_letter_code
_entity_poly.pdbx_strand_id
1 'polypeptide(L)' 'MDDVNLHRFLDLIHEFRAEAQLVIVSHQKRTMEAADCLYGVTMQPGASSKVISERVRAGA' A
#
# COMPACT_ATOMS: atom_id res chain seq x y z
N MET A 1 5.19 9.15 9.43
CA MET A 1 6.13 9.94 8.60
C MET A 1 5.53 11.33 8.46
N ASP A 2 6.35 12.36 8.55
CA ASP A 2 5.92 13.69 8.12
C ASP A 2 5.71 13.73 6.60
N ASP A 3 5.09 14.80 6.10
CA ASP A 3 4.72 14.94 4.70
C ASP A 3 5.95 14.95 3.76
N VAL A 4 7.06 15.54 4.19
CA VAL A 4 8.29 15.63 3.38
C VAL A 4 8.91 14.25 3.18
N ASN A 5 9.00 13.48 4.26
CA ASN A 5 9.52 12.12 4.22
C ASN A 5 8.57 11.18 3.47
N LEU A 6 7.25 11.38 3.61
CA LEU A 6 6.25 10.61 2.87
C LEU A 6 6.35 10.84 1.37
N HIS A 7 6.55 12.08 0.94
CA HIS A 7 6.71 12.40 -0.48
C HIS A 7 7.94 11.71 -1.08
N ARG A 8 9.11 11.87 -0.46
CA ARG A 8 10.35 11.19 -0.90
C ARG A 8 10.20 9.68 -0.98
N PHE A 9 9.49 9.10 -0.01
CA PHE A 9 9.24 7.66 0.01
C PHE A 9 8.34 7.21 -1.13
N LEU A 10 7.29 7.96 -1.44
CA LEU A 10 6.41 7.69 -2.57
C LEU A 10 7.16 7.81 -3.91
N ASP A 11 8.04 8.80 -4.04
CA ASP A 11 8.86 8.99 -5.24
C ASP A 11 9.79 7.79 -5.46
N LEU A 12 10.45 7.31 -4.40
CA LEU A 12 11.26 6.09 -4.45
C LEU A 12 10.43 4.88 -4.87
N ILE A 13 9.27 4.66 -4.26
CA ILE A 13 8.39 3.54 -4.65
C ILE A 13 8.03 3.62 -6.14
N HIS A 14 7.76 4.81 -6.65
CA HIS A 14 7.41 5.02 -8.05
C HIS A 14 8.57 4.72 -9.01
N GLU A 15 9.81 4.97 -8.61
CA GLU A 15 10.99 4.63 -9.41
C GLU A 15 11.24 3.11 -9.37
N PHE A 16 11.29 2.52 -8.17
CA PHE A 16 11.64 1.11 -7.99
C PHE A 16 10.58 0.13 -8.53
N ARG A 17 9.30 0.51 -8.59
CA ARG A 17 8.25 -0.37 -9.11
C ARG A 17 8.42 -0.73 -10.58
N ALA A 18 9.21 0.04 -11.36
CA ALA A 18 9.53 -0.30 -12.73
C ALA A 18 10.54 -1.45 -12.85
N GLU A 19 11.31 -1.69 -11.79
CA GLU A 19 12.42 -2.64 -11.77
C GLU A 19 12.17 -3.86 -10.89
N ALA A 20 11.30 -3.73 -9.87
CA ALA A 20 11.03 -4.78 -8.90
C ALA A 20 9.57 -4.82 -8.44
N GLN A 21 9.12 -6.01 -8.03
CA GLN A 21 7.85 -6.15 -7.33
C GLN A 21 8.01 -5.68 -5.88
N LEU A 22 7.26 -4.64 -5.51
CA LEU A 22 7.27 -4.09 -4.15
C LEU A 22 6.07 -4.60 -3.35
N VAL A 23 6.34 -5.14 -2.16
CA VAL A 23 5.31 -5.50 -1.16
C VAL A 23 5.52 -4.60 0.06
N ILE A 24 4.55 -3.73 0.33
CA ILE A 24 4.65 -2.71 1.36
C ILE A 24 3.52 -2.91 2.37
N VAL A 25 3.87 -2.97 3.66
CA VAL A 25 2.90 -3.03 4.76
C VAL A 25 2.85 -1.64 5.41
N SER A 26 1.69 -0.98 5.30
CA SER A 26 1.51 0.38 5.82
C SER A 26 0.04 0.63 6.18
N HIS A 27 -0.17 1.51 7.16
CA HIS A 27 -1.47 2.12 7.47
C HIS A 27 -1.56 3.58 6.98
N GLN A 28 -0.52 4.07 6.29
CA GLN A 28 -0.45 5.46 5.85
C GLN A 28 -1.25 5.66 4.56
N LYS A 29 -2.27 6.52 4.61
CA LYS A 29 -3.26 6.68 3.53
C LYS A 29 -2.65 6.91 2.15
N ARG A 30 -1.75 7.89 2.01
CA ARG A 30 -1.12 8.19 0.71
C ARG A 30 -0.26 7.05 0.17
N THR A 31 0.36 6.26 1.05
CA THR A 31 1.10 5.04 0.64
C THR A 31 0.15 3.98 0.09
N MET A 32 -1.00 3.80 0.74
CA MET A 32 -2.04 2.86 0.28
C MET A 32 -2.66 3.32 -1.05
N GLU A 33 -2.88 4.62 -1.22
CA GLU A 33 -3.44 5.23 -2.44
C GLU A 33 -2.50 5.09 -3.66
N ALA A 34 -1.19 5.06 -3.43
CA ALA A 34 -0.19 4.90 -4.49
C ALA A 34 0.00 3.43 -4.96
N ALA A 35 -0.60 2.46 -4.27
CA ALA A 35 -0.41 1.04 -4.57
C ALA A 35 -1.32 0.57 -5.73
N ASP A 36 -0.81 -0.35 -6.56
CA ASP A 36 -1.59 -0.99 -7.62
C ASP A 36 -2.69 -1.94 -7.09
N CYS A 37 -2.42 -2.55 -5.94
CA CYS A 37 -3.30 -3.48 -5.26
C CYS A 37 -3.19 -3.25 -3.75
N LEU A 38 -4.33 -3.27 -3.07
CA LEU A 38 -4.45 -3.18 -1.63
C LEU A 38 -4.89 -4.53 -1.06
N TYR A 39 -4.17 -5.02 -0.05
CA TYR A 39 -4.56 -6.19 0.73
C TYR A 39 -4.89 -5.77 2.16
N GLY A 40 -6.18 -5.67 2.47
CA GLY A 40 -6.68 -5.37 3.80
C GLY A 40 -6.71 -6.62 4.66
N VAL A 41 -6.09 -6.58 5.83
CA VAL A 41 -6.14 -7.67 6.82
C VAL A 41 -6.99 -7.21 8.00
N THR A 42 -8.01 -7.99 8.34
CA THR A 42 -8.86 -7.74 9.51
C THR A 42 -8.86 -8.94 10.43
N MET A 43 -8.89 -8.68 11.74
CA MET A 43 -8.90 -9.71 12.78
C MET A 43 -10.13 -9.52 13.66
N GLN A 44 -10.85 -10.62 13.89
CA GLN A 44 -11.90 -10.68 14.91
C GLN A 44 -11.34 -11.42 16.15
N PRO A 45 -11.60 -10.94 17.37
CA PRO A 45 -11.14 -11.62 18.58
C PRO A 45 -11.62 -13.08 18.60
N GLY A 46 -10.69 -14.01 18.83
CA GLY A 46 -10.99 -15.46 18.86
C GLY A 46 -11.13 -16.14 17.49
N ALA A 47 -10.86 -15.43 16.39
CA ALA A 47 -10.86 -16.00 15.04
C ALA A 47 -9.52 -15.79 14.32
N SER A 48 -9.30 -16.52 13.23
CA SER A 48 -8.16 -16.28 12.34
C SER A 48 -8.32 -14.98 11.55
N SER A 49 -7.20 -14.37 11.15
CA SER A 49 -7.18 -13.20 10.28
C SER A 49 -7.90 -13.47 8.96
N LYS A 50 -8.65 -12.48 8.47
CA LYS A 50 -9.30 -12.49 7.16
C LYS A 50 -8.62 -11.46 6.26
N VAL A 51 -8.44 -11.81 4.99
CA VAL A 51 -7.81 -10.95 3.98
C VAL A 51 -8.84 -10.55 2.94
N ILE A 52 -8.87 -9.26 2.60
CA ILE A 52 -9.66 -8.67 1.52
C ILE A 52 -8.67 -8.06 0.53
N SER A 53 -8.89 -8.25 -0.76
CA SER A 53 -8.05 -7.67 -1.81
C SER A 53 -8.85 -6.73 -2.71
N GLU A 54 -8.21 -5.64 -3.09
CA GLU A 54 -8.75 -4.69 -4.06
C GLU A 54 -7.64 -4.30 -5.04
N ARG A 55 -7.96 -4.27 -6.34
CA ARG A 55 -7.05 -3.71 -7.35
C ARG A 55 -7.45 -2.26 -7.58
N VAL A 56 -6.58 -1.34 -7.18
CA VAL A 56 -6.80 0.10 -7.33
C VAL A 56 -6.54 0.41 -8.80
N ARG A 57 -7.60 0.53 -9.60
CA ARG A 57 -7.45 0.92 -11.02
C ARG A 57 -6.93 2.36 -11.04
N ALA A 58 -5.80 2.58 -11.70
CA ALA A 58 -5.40 3.92 -12.09
C ALA A 58 -6.55 4.55 -12.88
N GLY A 59 -7.02 5.72 -12.43
CA GLY A 59 -8.06 6.48 -13.14
C GLY A 59 -7.65 6.68 -14.61
N ALA A 60 -8.61 6.46 -15.51
CA ALA A 60 -8.49 6.75 -16.93
C ALA A 60 -8.36 8.27 -17.17
#